data_AF-I3UC50-F1
#
_entry.id   AF-I3UC50-F1
#
_cell.length_a   1.000
_cell.length_b   1.000
_cell.length_c   1.000
_cell.angle_alpha   90.00
_cell.angle_beta   90.00
_cell.angle_gamma   90.00
#
_symmetry.space_group_name_H-M   'P 1'
#
loop_
_entity.id
_entity.type
_entity.pdbx_description
1 polymer ?
#
loop_
_entity_poly.entity_id
_entity_poly.type
_entity_poly.pdbx_seq_one_letter_code
_entity_poly.pdbx_strand_id
1 'polypeptide(L)'
;MGGGVLLALVLRPLQRRKPGQTPLLYRIDGRIFFDFLMNLLDTVAYQAINLFSTKRLQPQVLWIVVITVVVTILPLLLFEAWPQLVMRNIDLPFTLLWIIGSCCAVGAAYQAKYNRFRSLVLLGGAGLCSSLTYLWLSAPDLALTQLVVEMVTTILLLLGLRWLPRRMSTEPPSDRGRALVRRLRDMTIAVIAGLGMSVLTYLQLSRPA
;
A
#
# COMPACT_ATOMS: atom_id res chain seq x y z
N MET A 1 -41.34 34.48 -46.71
CA MET A 1 -40.12 34.46 -47.57
C MET A 1 -39.42 35.81 -47.68
N GLY A 2 -40.11 36.96 -47.62
CA GLY A 2 -39.47 38.30 -47.76
C GLY A 2 -38.46 38.69 -46.66
N GLY A 3 -38.68 38.28 -45.41
CA GLY A 3 -37.76 38.60 -44.31
C GLY A 3 -36.37 37.97 -44.44
N GLY A 4 -36.29 36.74 -44.96
CA GLY A 4 -35.01 36.06 -45.20
C GLY A 4 -34.19 36.68 -46.33
N VAL A 5 -34.87 37.23 -47.35
CA VAL A 5 -34.23 37.92 -48.48
C VAL A 5 -33.67 39.27 -48.05
N LEU A 6 -34.42 40.04 -47.25
CA LEU A 6 -33.95 41.30 -46.67
C LEU A 6 -32.74 41.07 -45.74
N LEU A 7 -32.80 40.06 -44.89
CA LEU A 7 -31.74 39.73 -43.95
C LEU A 7 -30.46 39.25 -44.69
N ALA A 8 -30.62 38.48 -45.78
CA ALA A 8 -29.50 38.09 -46.64
C ALA A 8 -28.90 39.27 -47.41
N LEU A 9 -29.70 40.23 -47.88
CA LEU A 9 -29.20 41.42 -48.58
C LEU A 9 -28.46 42.39 -47.66
N VAL A 10 -28.87 42.49 -46.39
CA VAL A 10 -28.19 43.31 -45.38
C VAL A 10 -26.88 42.65 -44.91
N LEU A 11 -26.83 41.32 -44.79
CA LEU A 11 -25.62 40.60 -44.36
C LEU A 11 -24.59 40.34 -45.46
N ARG A 12 -24.99 40.31 -46.74
CA ARG A 12 -24.10 40.13 -47.90
C ARG A 12 -22.95 41.15 -47.99
N PRO A 13 -23.16 42.47 -47.83
CA PRO A 13 -22.06 43.45 -47.86
C PRO A 13 -21.14 43.35 -46.63
N LEU A 14 -21.67 42.90 -45.48
CA LEU A 14 -20.90 42.64 -44.26
C LEU A 14 -20.00 41.41 -44.39
N GLN A 15 -20.51 40.31 -44.96
CA GLN A 15 -19.73 39.08 -45.20
C GLN A 15 -18.65 39.25 -46.27
N ARG A 16 -18.87 40.09 -47.28
CA ARG A 16 -17.87 40.39 -48.32
C ARG A 16 -16.66 41.17 -47.81
N ARG A 17 -16.80 41.94 -46.72
CA ARG A 17 -15.68 42.66 -46.10
C ARG A 17 -14.85 41.80 -45.15
N LYS A 18 -15.41 40.72 -44.59
CA LYS A 18 -14.70 39.76 -43.73
C LYS A 18 -15.28 38.34 -43.91
N PRO A 19 -14.74 37.53 -44.83
CA PRO A 19 -15.24 36.18 -45.06
C PRO A 19 -15.03 35.30 -43.82
N GLY A 20 -16.11 34.70 -43.31
CA GLY A 20 -16.08 33.73 -42.21
C GLY A 20 -16.39 34.29 -40.80
N GLN A 21 -16.63 35.58 -40.64
CA GLN A 21 -16.94 36.17 -39.32
C GLN A 21 -18.46 36.31 -39.11
N THR A 22 -19.01 35.50 -38.21
CA THR A 22 -20.36 35.69 -37.66
C THR A 22 -20.33 36.91 -36.72
N PRO A 23 -21.08 37.99 -37.02
CA PRO A 23 -20.87 39.32 -36.41
C PRO A 23 -21.14 39.40 -34.90
N LEU A 24 -21.81 38.39 -34.32
CA LEU A 24 -22.20 38.37 -32.91
C LEU A 24 -21.38 37.37 -32.05
N LEU A 25 -20.78 36.34 -32.66
CA LEU A 25 -20.02 35.30 -31.95
C LEU A 25 -18.51 35.59 -31.89
N TYR A 26 -18.03 36.61 -32.60
CA TYR A 26 -16.60 36.94 -32.72
C TYR A 26 -15.94 37.43 -31.41
N ARG A 27 -16.71 37.95 -30.44
CA ARG A 27 -16.15 38.47 -29.18
C ARG A 27 -15.80 37.37 -28.16
N ILE A 28 -16.33 36.17 -28.31
CA ILE A 28 -16.07 35.02 -27.43
C ILE A 28 -15.70 33.85 -28.34
N ASP A 29 -14.42 33.74 -28.64
CA ASP A 29 -13.91 32.59 -29.39
C ASP A 29 -13.92 31.38 -28.44
N GLY A 30 -15.00 30.60 -28.51
CA GLY A 30 -15.22 29.43 -27.63
C GLY A 30 -14.08 28.42 -27.70
N ARG A 31 -13.35 28.39 -28.82
CA ARG A 31 -12.13 27.60 -28.99
C ARG A 31 -11.02 28.05 -28.03
N ILE A 32 -10.76 29.35 -27.93
CA ILE A 32 -9.71 29.89 -27.05
C ILE A 32 -10.04 29.61 -25.59
N PHE A 33 -11.30 29.76 -25.19
CA PHE A 33 -11.74 29.46 -23.83
C PHE A 33 -11.64 27.96 -23.51
N PHE A 34 -12.03 27.10 -24.45
CA PHE A 34 -11.89 25.65 -24.31
C PHE A 34 -10.42 25.22 -24.21
N ASP A 35 -9.56 25.73 -25.09
CA ASP A 35 -8.13 25.41 -25.11
C ASP A 35 -7.44 25.92 -23.82
N PHE A 36 -7.85 27.08 -23.30
CA PHE A 36 -7.37 27.57 -22.00
C PHE A 36 -7.80 26.65 -20.85
N LEU A 37 -9.08 26.25 -20.83
CA LEU A 37 -9.62 25.39 -19.77
C LEU A 37 -8.95 24.00 -19.79
N MET A 38 -8.71 23.42 -20.97
CA MET A 38 -7.99 22.15 -21.11
C MET A 38 -6.55 22.26 -20.64
N ASN A 39 -5.82 23.31 -21.05
CA ASN A 39 -4.45 23.51 -20.59
C ASN A 39 -4.36 23.72 -19.08
N LEU A 40 -5.33 24.43 -18.48
CA LEU A 40 -5.39 24.60 -17.03
C LEU A 40 -5.68 23.26 -16.32
N LEU A 41 -6.62 22.46 -16.83
CA LEU A 41 -6.91 21.13 -16.32
C LEU A 41 -5.69 20.21 -16.40
N ASP A 42 -5.00 20.16 -17.54
CA ASP A 42 -3.79 19.35 -17.70
C ASP A 42 -2.70 19.80 -16.73
N THR A 43 -2.47 21.12 -16.61
CA THR A 43 -1.45 21.65 -15.70
C THR A 43 -1.75 21.31 -14.25
N VAL A 44 -3.01 21.49 -13.83
CA VAL A 44 -3.46 21.13 -12.47
C VAL A 44 -3.38 19.62 -12.26
N ALA A 45 -3.73 18.80 -13.25
CA ALA A 45 -3.63 17.35 -13.19
C ALA A 45 -2.16 16.91 -13.04
N TYR A 46 -1.24 17.45 -13.85
CA TYR A 46 0.18 17.16 -13.73
C TYR A 46 0.76 17.59 -12.37
N GLN A 47 0.37 18.76 -11.86
CA GLN A 47 0.80 19.22 -10.54
C GLN A 47 0.24 18.33 -9.42
N ALA A 48 -1.04 17.97 -9.48
CA ALA A 48 -1.66 17.06 -8.52
C ALA A 48 -0.98 15.69 -8.56
N ILE A 49 -0.77 15.12 -9.74
CA ILE A 49 -0.06 13.84 -9.90
C ILE A 49 1.35 13.96 -9.33
N ASN A 50 2.10 15.03 -9.58
CA ASN A 50 3.46 15.14 -9.06
C ASN A 50 3.51 15.34 -7.54
N LEU A 51 2.46 15.95 -6.96
CA LEU A 51 2.33 16.14 -5.51
C LEU A 51 1.94 14.84 -4.79
N PHE A 52 1.01 14.07 -5.36
CA PHE A 52 0.50 12.83 -4.76
C PHE A 52 1.28 11.57 -5.19
N SER A 53 1.90 11.58 -6.37
CA SER A 53 2.64 10.44 -6.90
C SER A 53 4.06 10.41 -6.36
N THR A 54 4.34 9.42 -5.52
CA THR A 54 5.69 9.11 -5.09
C THR A 54 6.21 7.90 -5.85
N LYS A 55 7.32 8.04 -6.60
CA LYS A 55 7.97 6.90 -7.29
C LYS A 55 8.66 5.89 -6.34
N ARG A 56 8.74 6.20 -5.05
CA ARG A 56 9.40 5.37 -4.03
C ARG A 56 8.38 4.40 -3.44
N LEU A 57 8.71 3.10 -3.44
CA LEU A 57 7.86 2.05 -2.86
C LEU A 57 7.67 2.19 -1.35
N GLN A 58 8.69 2.66 -0.61
CA GLN A 58 8.63 2.71 0.86
C GLN A 58 7.52 3.65 1.38
N PRO A 59 7.36 4.90 0.91
CA PRO A 59 6.22 5.73 1.26
C PRO A 59 4.87 5.15 0.85
N GLN A 60 4.77 4.48 -0.30
CA GLN A 60 3.52 3.86 -0.75
C GLN A 60 3.08 2.75 0.21
N VAL A 61 3.99 1.82 0.53
CA VAL A 61 3.72 0.72 1.48
C VAL A 61 3.40 1.27 2.87
N LEU A 62 4.11 2.31 3.31
CA LEU A 62 3.83 2.96 4.58
C LEU A 62 2.40 3.49 4.64
N TRP A 63 1.94 4.22 3.62
CA TRP A 63 0.58 4.76 3.60
C TRP A 63 -0.47 3.65 3.55
N ILE A 64 -0.23 2.59 2.78
CA ILE A 64 -1.12 1.41 2.76
C ILE A 64 -1.25 0.82 4.16
N VAL A 65 -0.13 0.59 4.85
CA VAL A 65 -0.14 0.03 6.22
C VAL A 65 -0.81 0.99 7.20
N VAL A 66 -0.47 2.28 7.17
CA VAL A 66 -1.06 3.28 8.08
C VAL A 66 -2.56 3.39 7.88
N ILE A 67 -3.03 3.50 6.63
CA ILE A 67 -4.46 3.56 6.34
C ILE A 67 -5.16 2.28 6.80
N THR A 68 -4.57 1.11 6.53
CA THR A 68 -5.12 -0.17 6.97
C THR A 68 -5.25 -0.21 8.49
N VAL A 69 -4.20 0.17 9.23
CA VAL A 69 -4.19 0.20 10.70
C VAL A 69 -5.24 1.18 11.24
N VAL A 70 -5.36 2.37 10.65
CA VAL A 70 -6.37 3.35 11.05
C VAL A 70 -7.77 2.80 10.83
N VAL A 71 -8.04 2.22 9.65
CA VAL A 71 -9.35 1.67 9.29
C VAL A 71 -9.71 0.45 10.17
N THR A 72 -8.77 -0.43 10.48
CA THR A 72 -9.04 -1.62 11.30
C THR A 72 -9.18 -1.30 12.78
N ILE A 73 -8.48 -0.28 13.30
CA ILE A 73 -8.60 0.13 14.70
C ILE A 73 -9.81 1.04 14.93
N LEU A 74 -10.28 1.78 13.93
CA LEU A 74 -11.40 2.71 14.09
C LEU A 74 -12.67 2.09 14.71
N PRO A 75 -13.13 0.88 14.30
CA PRO A 75 -14.25 0.20 14.94
C PRO A 75 -14.02 -0.14 16.42
N LEU A 76 -12.76 -0.37 16.84
CA LEU A 76 -12.43 -0.64 18.25
C LEU A 76 -12.64 0.58 19.13
N LEU A 77 -12.31 1.77 18.61
CA LEU A 77 -12.46 3.03 19.35
C LEU A 77 -13.94 3.42 19.53
N LEU A 78 -14.81 2.93 18.64
CA LEU A 78 -16.26 3.13 18.68
C LEU A 78 -16.98 2.04 19.48
N PHE A 79 -16.27 1.02 19.97
CA PHE A 79 -16.84 -0.08 20.73
C PHE A 79 -17.01 0.30 22.21
N GLU A 80 -18.24 0.29 22.72
CA GLU A 80 -18.54 0.68 24.11
C GLU A 80 -18.21 -0.41 25.14
N ALA A 81 -18.17 -1.67 24.73
CA ALA A 81 -17.92 -2.80 25.62
C ALA A 81 -16.62 -3.53 25.23
N TRP A 82 -15.55 -3.31 26.00
CA TRP A 82 -14.34 -4.12 25.93
C TRP A 82 -14.65 -5.50 26.52
N PRO A 83 -14.52 -6.59 25.75
CA PRO A 83 -14.80 -7.91 26.28
C PRO A 83 -13.76 -8.28 27.34
N GLN A 84 -14.20 -9.06 28.32
CA GLN A 84 -13.30 -9.57 29.33
C GLN A 84 -12.31 -10.54 28.70
N LEU A 85 -11.03 -10.36 29.03
CA LEU A 85 -9.97 -11.27 28.64
C LEU A 85 -10.18 -12.59 29.38
N VAL A 86 -10.88 -13.52 28.76
CA VAL A 86 -11.00 -14.89 29.26
C VAL A 86 -9.71 -15.62 28.89
N MET A 87 -8.89 -15.94 29.90
CA MET A 87 -7.77 -16.86 29.71
C MET A 87 -8.33 -18.27 29.55
N ARG A 88 -8.32 -18.77 28.31
CA ARG A 88 -8.52 -20.19 28.02
C ARG A 88 -7.21 -20.93 28.29
N ASN A 89 -7.28 -22.23 28.59
CA ASN A 89 -6.12 -23.08 28.88
C ASN A 89 -4.94 -22.78 27.95
N ILE A 90 -3.81 -22.41 28.55
CA ILE A 90 -2.58 -22.10 27.83
C ILE A 90 -1.85 -23.41 27.57
N ASP A 91 -1.84 -23.85 26.31
CA ASP A 91 -1.04 -24.98 25.89
C ASP A 91 0.42 -24.55 25.79
N LEU A 92 1.24 -24.96 26.78
CA LEU A 92 2.66 -24.64 26.86
C LEU A 92 3.43 -24.98 25.56
N PRO A 93 3.28 -26.17 24.95
CA PRO A 93 4.07 -26.50 23.76
C PRO A 93 3.64 -25.69 22.53
N PHE A 94 2.35 -25.33 22.42
CA PHE A 94 1.85 -24.44 21.37
C PHE A 94 2.38 -23.00 21.54
N THR A 95 2.45 -22.54 22.79
CA THR A 95 3.01 -21.23 23.13
C THR A 95 4.50 -21.15 22.79
N LEU A 96 5.27 -22.18 23.13
CA LEU A 96 6.69 -22.28 22.79
C LEU A 96 6.94 -22.26 21.29
N LEU A 97 6.11 -22.96 20.51
CA LEU A 97 6.15 -22.95 19.05
C LEU A 97 6.00 -21.52 18.51
N TRP A 98 5.02 -20.75 18.99
CA TRP A 98 4.81 -19.37 18.55
C TRP A 98 5.91 -18.41 19.03
N ILE A 99 6.51 -18.64 20.20
CA ILE A 99 7.69 -17.89 20.66
C ILE A 99 8.86 -18.11 19.68
N ILE A 100 9.14 -19.37 19.32
CA ILE A 100 10.20 -19.72 18.36
C ILE A 100 9.92 -19.08 17.00
N GLY A 101 8.68 -19.21 16.49
CA GLY A 101 8.26 -18.61 15.22
C GLY A 101 8.40 -17.09 15.22
N SER A 102 8.03 -16.43 16.31
CA SER A 102 8.17 -14.98 16.48
C SER A 102 9.64 -14.55 16.51
N CYS A 103 10.49 -15.28 17.24
CA CYS A 103 11.94 -15.04 17.23
C CYS A 103 12.55 -15.20 15.83
N CYS A 104 12.11 -16.23 15.09
CA CYS A 104 12.50 -16.44 13.70
C CYS A 104 12.07 -15.28 12.80
N ALA A 105 10.81 -14.83 12.89
CA ALA A 105 10.30 -13.72 12.08
C ALA A 105 11.02 -12.39 12.36
N VAL A 106 11.21 -12.03 13.64
CA VAL A 106 11.94 -10.83 14.05
C VAL A 106 13.41 -10.92 13.60
N GLY A 107 14.03 -12.08 13.78
CA GLY A 107 15.40 -12.35 13.34
C GLY A 107 15.56 -12.24 11.82
N ALA A 108 14.59 -12.73 11.04
CA ALA A 108 14.58 -12.60 9.59
C ALA A 108 14.52 -11.12 9.18
N ALA A 109 13.59 -10.35 9.75
CA ALA A 109 13.45 -8.92 9.48
C ALA A 109 14.73 -8.13 9.82
N TYR A 110 15.38 -8.47 10.94
CA TYR A 110 16.64 -7.83 11.35
C TYR A 110 17.81 -8.16 10.41
N GLN A 111 17.91 -9.41 9.97
CA GLN A 111 19.02 -9.89 9.15
C GLN A 111 18.85 -9.62 7.65
N ALA A 112 17.65 -9.30 7.18
CA ALA A 112 17.35 -9.05 5.78
C ALA A 112 18.29 -8.03 5.10
N LYS A 113 18.74 -7.01 5.82
CA LYS A 113 19.66 -5.99 5.29
C LYS A 113 21.11 -6.49 5.13
N TYR A 114 21.58 -7.32 6.06
CA TYR A 114 23.01 -7.63 6.20
C TYR A 114 23.38 -9.04 5.72
N ASN A 115 22.53 -10.03 5.98
CA ASN A 115 22.80 -11.43 5.72
C ASN A 115 21.57 -12.09 5.11
N ARG A 116 21.40 -11.95 3.79
CA ARG A 116 20.22 -12.46 3.08
C ARG A 116 20.02 -13.97 3.26
N PHE A 117 21.10 -14.77 3.30
CA PHE A 117 21.02 -16.21 3.56
C PHE A 117 20.48 -16.52 4.97
N ARG A 118 21.01 -15.86 6.01
CA ARG A 118 20.52 -16.06 7.38
C ARG A 118 19.06 -15.62 7.52
N SER A 119 18.68 -14.53 6.86
CA SER A 119 17.28 -14.08 6.79
C SER A 119 16.37 -15.13 6.16
N LEU A 120 16.81 -15.83 5.10
CA LEU A 120 16.04 -16.89 4.45
C LEU A 120 15.87 -18.12 5.34
N VAL A 121 16.92 -18.54 6.04
CA VAL A 121 16.84 -19.66 6.99
C VAL A 121 15.86 -19.34 8.12
N LEU A 122 15.91 -18.11 8.65
CA LEU A 122 14.98 -17.67 9.69
C LEU A 122 13.53 -17.53 9.19
N LEU A 123 13.35 -17.09 7.93
CA LEU A 123 12.04 -17.06 7.30
C LEU A 123 11.45 -18.47 7.20
N GLY A 124 12.24 -19.46 6.76
CA GLY A 124 11.85 -20.87 6.74
C GLY A 124 11.47 -21.40 8.13
N GLY A 125 12.17 -20.99 9.18
CA GLY A 125 11.80 -21.32 10.57
C GLY A 125 10.41 -20.79 10.97
N ALA A 126 10.07 -19.57 10.57
CA ALA A 126 8.73 -19.00 10.79
C ALA A 126 7.65 -19.71 9.94
N GLY A 127 7.98 -20.08 8.69
CA GLY A 127 7.11 -20.87 7.83
C GLY A 127 6.82 -22.27 8.39
N LEU A 128 7.83 -22.95 8.93
CA LEU A 128 7.68 -24.23 9.63
C LEU A 128 6.77 -24.12 10.85
N CYS A 129 6.93 -23.07 11.67
CA CYS A 129 6.02 -22.81 12.80
C CYS A 129 4.58 -22.62 12.32
N SER A 130 4.37 -21.95 11.19
CA SER A 130 3.04 -21.74 10.60
C SER A 130 2.43 -23.06 10.10
N SER A 131 3.19 -23.89 9.40
CA SER A 131 2.75 -25.23 8.96
C SER A 131 2.41 -26.14 10.15
N LEU A 132 3.25 -26.13 11.18
CA LEU A 132 3.02 -26.91 12.39
C LEU A 132 1.80 -26.42 13.17
N THR A 133 1.48 -25.12 13.10
CA THR A 133 0.23 -24.56 13.63
C THR A 133 -0.99 -25.12 12.89
N TYR A 134 -0.96 -25.22 11.56
CA TYR A 134 -2.08 -25.85 10.81
C TYR A 134 -2.25 -27.32 11.17
N LEU A 135 -1.15 -28.06 11.31
CA LEU A 135 -1.19 -29.45 11.75
C LEU A 135 -1.81 -29.57 13.15
N TRP A 136 -1.42 -28.68 14.06
CA TRP A 136 -1.99 -28.61 15.42
C TRP A 136 -3.50 -28.33 15.40
N LEU A 137 -3.94 -27.45 14.50
CA LEU A 137 -5.34 -27.13 14.27
C LEU A 137 -6.07 -28.21 13.43
N SER A 138 -5.48 -29.40 13.28
CA SER A 138 -6.04 -30.53 12.54
C SER A 138 -6.37 -30.23 11.08
N ALA A 139 -5.60 -29.32 10.46
CA ALA A 139 -5.69 -28.97 9.04
C ALA A 139 -4.44 -29.49 8.28
N PRO A 140 -4.32 -30.81 8.07
CA PRO A 140 -3.11 -31.41 7.48
C PRO A 140 -2.88 -30.99 6.03
N ASP A 141 -3.94 -30.75 5.26
CA ASP A 141 -3.82 -30.34 3.85
C ASP A 141 -3.24 -28.92 3.73
N LEU A 142 -3.66 -27.99 4.60
CA LEU A 142 -3.08 -26.65 4.71
C LEU A 142 -1.62 -26.73 5.16
N ALA A 143 -1.30 -27.63 6.09
CA ALA A 143 0.07 -27.83 6.55
C ALA A 143 1.00 -28.31 5.41
N LEU A 144 0.56 -29.29 4.63
CA LEU A 144 1.32 -29.83 3.50
C LEU A 144 1.51 -28.78 2.40
N THR A 145 0.43 -28.08 2.02
CA THR A 145 0.53 -27.02 1.00
C THR A 145 1.41 -25.87 1.46
N GLN A 146 1.37 -25.50 2.76
CA GLN A 146 2.27 -24.51 3.33
C GLN A 146 3.74 -24.93 3.20
N LEU A 147 4.09 -26.20 3.45
CA LEU A 147 5.46 -26.69 3.28
C LEU A 147 5.91 -26.61 1.83
N VAL A 148 5.05 -27.02 0.88
CA VAL A 148 5.38 -26.97 -0.54
C VAL A 148 5.60 -25.53 -0.99
N VAL A 149 4.71 -24.60 -0.61
CA VAL A 149 4.84 -23.18 -0.94
C VAL A 149 6.09 -22.58 -0.32
N GLU A 150 6.40 -22.90 0.94
CA GLU A 150 7.62 -22.44 1.62
C GLU A 150 8.89 -22.93 0.90
N MET A 151 8.92 -24.20 0.48
CA MET A 151 10.05 -24.74 -0.27
C MET A 151 10.21 -24.08 -1.65
N VAL A 152 9.11 -23.95 -2.40
CA VAL A 152 9.14 -23.30 -3.73
C VAL A 152 9.57 -21.85 -3.61
N THR A 153 8.99 -21.08 -2.67
CA THR A 153 9.37 -19.68 -2.45
C THR A 153 10.80 -19.54 -1.97
N THR A 154 11.29 -20.43 -1.10
CA THR A 154 12.70 -20.42 -0.67
C THR A 154 13.64 -20.69 -1.85
N ILE A 155 13.33 -21.67 -2.71
CA ILE A 155 14.11 -21.95 -3.92
C ILE A 155 14.11 -20.74 -4.86
N LEU A 156 12.94 -20.15 -5.12
CA LEU A 156 12.80 -18.97 -5.97
C LEU A 156 13.56 -17.75 -5.41
N LEU A 157 13.48 -17.52 -4.09
CA LEU A 157 14.23 -16.45 -3.43
C LEU A 157 15.73 -16.70 -3.52
N LEU A 158 16.20 -17.93 -3.31
CA LEU A 158 17.62 -18.28 -3.47
C LEU A 158 18.10 -18.10 -4.92
N LEU A 159 17.29 -18.48 -5.90
CA LEU A 159 17.58 -18.23 -7.33
C LEU A 159 17.63 -16.73 -7.63
N GLY A 160 16.67 -15.95 -7.13
CA GLY A 160 16.66 -14.49 -7.28
C GLY A 160 17.87 -13.83 -6.61
N LEU A 161 18.27 -14.32 -5.43
CA LEU A 161 19.46 -13.86 -4.72
C LEU A 161 20.75 -14.14 -5.49
N ARG A 162 20.83 -15.25 -6.23
CA ARG A 162 22.00 -15.60 -7.05
C ARG A 162 22.31 -14.52 -8.07
N TRP A 163 21.29 -13.85 -8.60
CA TRP A 163 21.44 -12.78 -9.60
C TRP A 163 21.47 -11.37 -8.99
N LEU A 164 21.20 -11.21 -7.70
CA LEU A 164 21.10 -9.90 -7.07
C LEU A 164 22.48 -9.41 -6.58
N PRO A 165 23.04 -8.32 -7.15
CA PRO A 165 24.36 -7.81 -6.75
C PRO A 165 24.46 -7.60 -5.23
N ARG A 166 25.64 -7.93 -4.69
CA ARG A 166 25.95 -7.71 -3.27
C ARG A 166 25.90 -6.21 -3.00
N ARG A 167 25.00 -5.78 -2.12
CA ARG A 167 24.96 -4.38 -1.68
C ARG A 167 26.20 -4.13 -0.82
N MET A 168 27.12 -3.31 -1.34
CA MET A 168 28.22 -2.78 -0.54
C MET A 168 27.65 -1.73 0.42
N SER A 169 27.89 -1.93 1.71
CA SER A 169 27.40 -1.09 2.80
C SER A 169 28.23 0.17 2.92
N THR A 170 27.98 1.13 2.03
CA THR A 170 28.57 2.47 2.11
C THR A 170 27.45 3.48 2.37
N GLU A 171 26.80 3.37 3.54
CA GLU A 171 25.90 4.44 4.00
C GLU A 171 26.76 5.58 4.56
N PRO A 172 26.65 6.81 4.03
CA PRO A 172 27.42 7.94 4.53
C PRO A 172 27.02 8.26 5.98
N PRO A 173 27.97 8.63 6.85
CA PRO A 173 27.74 8.82 8.28
C PRO A 173 26.71 9.93 8.59
N SER A 174 26.52 10.88 7.67
CA SER A 174 25.56 11.99 7.77
C SER A 174 24.08 11.56 7.79
N ASP A 175 23.74 10.35 7.31
CA ASP A 175 22.36 9.86 7.23
C ASP A 175 21.95 8.95 8.40
N ARG A 176 22.85 8.64 9.35
CA ARG A 176 22.56 7.74 10.48
C ARG A 176 21.41 8.23 11.36
N GLY A 177 21.35 9.52 11.67
CA GLY A 177 20.29 10.09 12.52
C GLY A 177 18.90 9.97 11.87
N ARG A 178 18.80 10.34 10.58
CA ARG A 178 17.55 10.20 9.79
C ARG A 178 17.15 8.74 9.61
N ALA A 179 18.12 7.84 9.43
CA ALA A 179 17.86 6.41 9.31
C ALA A 179 17.32 5.81 10.63
N LEU A 180 17.82 6.26 11.79
CA LEU A 180 17.33 5.81 13.09
C LEU A 180 15.88 6.24 13.33
N VAL A 181 15.55 7.51 13.06
CA VAL A 181 14.17 8.02 13.18
C VAL A 181 13.21 7.24 12.28
N ARG A 182 13.63 6.95 11.04
CA ARG A 182 12.82 6.13 10.11
C ARG A 182 12.62 4.71 10.64
N ARG A 183 13.67 4.07 11.16
CA ARG A 183 13.57 2.71 11.74
C ARG A 183 12.67 2.68 12.96
N LEU A 184 12.78 3.67 13.86
CA LEU A 184 11.92 3.78 15.03
C LEU A 184 10.47 3.95 14.62
N ARG A 185 10.17 4.84 13.67
CA ARG A 185 8.83 5.01 13.12
C ARG A 185 8.29 3.73 12.49
N ASP A 186 9.08 3.07 11.64
CA ASP A 186 8.64 1.85 10.97
C ASP A 186 8.41 0.71 12.00
N MET A 187 9.20 0.66 13.06
CA MET A 187 9.03 -0.26 14.18
C MET A 187 7.78 0.05 15.02
N THR A 188 7.50 1.32 15.34
CA THR A 188 6.28 1.67 16.09
C THR A 188 5.03 1.34 15.30
N ILE A 189 5.02 1.64 13.99
CA ILE A 189 3.90 1.26 13.10
C ILE A 189 3.71 -0.25 13.08
N ALA A 190 4.79 -1.03 12.95
CA ALA A 190 4.72 -2.50 12.93
C ALA A 190 4.16 -3.08 14.24
N VAL A 191 4.59 -2.55 15.40
CA VAL A 191 4.09 -2.97 16.72
C VAL A 191 2.61 -2.63 16.88
N ILE A 192 2.20 -1.40 16.53
CA ILE A 192 0.80 -0.98 16.61
C ILE A 192 -0.07 -1.85 15.69
N ALA A 193 0.39 -2.12 14.46
CA ALA A 193 -0.33 -2.97 13.51
C ALA A 193 -0.48 -4.41 14.04
N GLY A 194 0.60 -5.01 14.53
CA GLY A 194 0.60 -6.37 15.04
C GLY A 194 -0.26 -6.53 16.29
N LEU A 195 -0.14 -5.63 17.26
CA LEU A 195 -0.96 -5.65 18.46
C LEU A 195 -2.43 -5.37 18.13
N GLY A 196 -2.72 -4.41 17.25
CA GLY A 196 -4.08 -4.11 16.80
C GLY A 196 -4.75 -5.33 16.16
N MET A 197 -4.05 -6.02 15.26
CA MET A 197 -4.57 -7.25 14.63
C MET A 197 -4.75 -8.39 15.63
N SER A 198 -3.83 -8.54 16.60
CA SER A 198 -3.94 -9.53 17.67
C SER A 198 -5.19 -9.30 18.53
N VAL A 199 -5.41 -8.05 18.96
CA VAL A 199 -6.61 -7.64 19.70
C VAL A 199 -7.86 -7.92 18.86
N LEU A 200 -7.93 -7.44 17.62
CA LEU A 200 -9.08 -7.67 16.74
C LEU A 200 -9.44 -9.16 16.60
N THR A 201 -8.42 -10.00 16.38
CA THR A 201 -8.61 -11.44 16.22
C THR A 201 -9.10 -12.07 17.52
N TYR A 202 -8.53 -11.68 18.66
CA TYR A 202 -8.97 -12.14 19.97
C TYR A 202 -10.43 -11.74 20.28
N LEU A 203 -10.80 -10.50 19.97
CA LEU A 203 -12.16 -9.99 20.13
C LEU A 203 -13.15 -10.77 19.27
N GLN A 204 -12.77 -11.12 18.04
CA GLN A 204 -13.63 -11.88 17.15
C GLN A 204 -13.79 -13.34 17.62
N LEU A 205 -12.72 -13.97 18.12
CA LEU A 205 -12.75 -15.35 18.62
C LEU A 205 -13.45 -15.50 19.97
N SER A 206 -13.53 -14.43 20.77
CA SER A 206 -14.19 -14.44 22.08
C SER A 206 -15.69 -14.13 22.02
N ARG A 207 -16.22 -13.77 20.84
CA ARG A 207 -17.65 -13.57 20.67
C ARG A 207 -18.38 -14.93 20.72
N PRO A 208 -19.44 -15.06 21.53
CA PRO A 208 -20.33 -16.22 21.42
C PRO A 208 -20.98 -16.21 20.03
N ALA A 209 -21.05 -17.39 19.41
CA ALA A 209 -21.77 -17.61 18.16
C ALA A 209 -23.28 -17.44 18.34
#